data_AF-A0A972M8R2-F1
#
_entry.id   AF-A0A972M8R2-F1
#
_cell.length_a   1.000
_cell.length_b   1.000
_cell.length_c   1.000
_cell.angle_alpha   90.00
_cell.angle_beta   90.00
_cell.angle_gamma   90.00
#
_symmetry.space_group_name_H-M   'P 1'
#
loop_
_entity.id
_entity.type
_entity.pdbx_description
1 polymer ?
#
loop_
_entity_poly.entity_id
_entity_poly.type
_entity_poly.pdbx_seq_one_letter_code
_entity_poly.pdbx_strand_id
1 'polypeptide(L)' 'MRYYADLHIHSHFSRATSRDLDIPHIALWALKKGTTLVATGDIAHPGWLQELERDL' A
#
# COMPACT_ATOMS: atom_id res chain seq x y z
N MET A 1 -5.75 -22.91 -2.56
CA MET A 1 -5.65 -21.59 -3.22
C MET A 1 -4.31 -20.98 -2.82
N ARG A 2 -3.50 -20.48 -3.76
CA ARG A 2 -2.15 -19.94 -3.47
C ARG A 2 -2.24 -18.42 -3.40
N TYR A 3 -1.76 -17.82 -2.31
CA TYR A 3 -1.68 -16.36 -2.14
C TYR A 3 -0.23 -15.91 -2.34
N TYR A 4 -0.03 -14.92 -3.19
CA TYR A 4 1.21 -14.15 -3.23
C TYR A 4 1.00 -12.90 -2.40
N ALA A 5 1.75 -12.78 -1.30
CA ALA A 5 1.59 -11.71 -0.34
C ALA A 5 2.82 -10.81 -0.32
N ASP A 6 2.60 -9.50 -0.35
CA ASP A 6 3.63 -8.48 -0.18
C ASP A 6 3.31 -7.70 1.11
N LEU A 7 4.00 -8.07 2.20
CA LEU A 7 3.62 -7.64 3.55
C LEU A 7 4.46 -6.48 4.09
N HIS A 8 5.46 -6.02 3.33
CA HIS A 8 6.29 -4.89 3.70
C HIS A 8 6.38 -3.94 2.52
N ILE A 9 5.54 -2.92 2.56
CA ILE A 9 5.58 -1.80 1.62
C ILE A 9 5.58 -0.49 2.41
N HIS A 10 5.74 0.60 1.68
CA HIS A 10 5.67 1.96 2.21
C HIS A 10 4.60 2.76 1.49
N SER A 11 4.09 3.79 2.15
CA SER A 11 3.24 4.82 1.59
C SER A 11 4.05 5.97 0.99
N HIS A 12 3.38 6.96 0.40
CA HIS A 12 4.02 8.21 -0.04
C HIS A 12 4.58 9.08 1.09
N PHE A 13 4.22 8.80 2.36
CA PHE A 13 4.77 9.50 3.52
C PHE A 13 6.19 9.05 3.91
N SER A 14 6.61 7.87 3.45
CA SER A 14 7.96 7.38 3.69
C SER A 14 9.00 8.20 2.92
N ARG A 15 10.22 8.27 3.46
CA ARG A 15 11.31 8.99 2.79
C ARG A 15 11.81 8.19 1.59
N ALA A 16 12.13 8.89 0.51
CA ALA A 16 12.69 8.31 -0.72
C ALA A 16 11.78 7.25 -1.39
N THR A 17 10.46 7.36 -1.20
CA THR A 17 9.46 6.57 -1.92
C THR A 17 8.75 7.40 -2.99
N SER A 18 8.00 6.75 -3.87
CA SER A 18 7.22 7.45 -4.89
C SER A 18 6.09 8.26 -4.23
N ARG A 19 5.77 9.42 -4.81
CA ARG A 19 4.59 10.21 -4.43
C ARG A 19 3.28 9.49 -4.78
N ASP A 20 3.33 8.55 -5.71
CA ASP A 20 2.19 7.76 -6.16
C ASP A 20 2.00 6.46 -5.33
N LEU A 21 2.66 6.32 -4.17
CA LEU A 21 2.36 5.21 -3.24
C LEU A 21 1.10 5.53 -2.41
N ASP A 22 -0.02 5.68 -3.11
CA ASP A 22 -1.36 5.80 -2.57
C ASP A 22 -2.16 4.48 -2.78
N ILE A 23 -3.34 4.39 -2.16
CA ILE A 23 -4.17 3.18 -2.21
C ILE A 23 -4.54 2.75 -3.64
N PRO A 24 -5.05 3.63 -4.52
CA PRO A 24 -5.36 3.28 -5.91
C PRO A 24 -4.17 2.70 -6.69
N HIS A 25 -3.00 3.32 -6.59
CA HIS A 25 -1.81 2.88 -7.32
C HIS A 25 -1.22 1.59 -6.73
N ILE A 26 -1.21 1.44 -5.41
CA ILE A 26 -0.79 0.18 -4.74
C ILE A 26 -1.67 -0.97 -5.24
N ALA A 27 -2.99 -0.79 -5.28
CA ALA A 27 -3.93 -1.80 -5.77
C ALA A 27 -3.72 -2.11 -7.27
N LEU A 28 -3.56 -1.07 -8.10
CA LEU A 28 -3.30 -1.21 -9.54
C LEU A 28 -2.04 -2.06 -9.80
N TRP A 29 -0.94 -1.79 -9.09
CA TRP A 29 0.31 -2.51 -9.27
C TRP A 29 0.27 -3.92 -8.68
N ALA A 30 -0.46 -4.13 -7.58
CA ALA A 30 -0.72 -5.47 -7.05
C ALA A 30 -1.41 -6.35 -8.08
N LEU A 31 -2.46 -5.84 -8.74
CA LEU A 31 -3.17 -6.54 -9.81
C LEU A 31 -2.27 -6.82 -11.01
N LYS A 32 -1.48 -5.83 -11.47
CA LYS A 32 -0.53 -6.01 -12.58
C LYS A 32 0.55 -7.05 -12.28
N LYS A 33 1.08 -7.06 -11.05
CA LYS A 33 2.12 -7.99 -10.58
C LYS A 33 1.57 -9.40 -10.33
N GLY A 34 0.26 -9.54 -10.09
CA GLY A 34 -0.37 -10.78 -9.67
C GLY A 34 -0.23 -11.05 -8.16
N THR A 35 0.00 -10.01 -7.37
CA THR A 35 0.03 -10.09 -5.91
C THR A 35 -1.39 -10.16 -5.37
N THR A 36 -1.71 -11.24 -4.67
CA THR A 36 -3.06 -11.52 -4.16
C THR A 36 -3.40 -10.73 -2.89
N LEU A 37 -2.38 -10.40 -2.08
CA LEU A 37 -2.53 -9.66 -0.84
C LEU A 37 -1.38 -8.67 -0.68
N VAL A 38 -1.69 -7.43 -0.32
CA VAL A 38 -0.69 -6.40 -0.01
C VAL A 38 -1.00 -5.83 1.37
N ALA A 39 0.00 -5.68 2.22
CA ALA A 39 -0.15 -4.94 3.49
C ALA A 39 -0.29 -3.44 3.22
N THR A 40 -0.84 -2.69 4.16
CA THR A 40 -0.98 -1.24 4.01
C THR A 40 0.34 -0.49 4.10
N GLY A 41 1.31 -1.01 4.85
CA GLY A 41 2.56 -0.30 5.17
C GLY A 41 2.35 0.88 6.13
N ASP A 42 3.43 1.44 6.65
CA ASP A 42 3.48 2.71 7.39
C ASP A 42 2.40 2.92 8.48
N ILE A 43 2.02 1.85 9.19
CA ILE A 43 0.90 1.81 10.16
C ILE A 43 1.05 2.75 11.37
N ALA A 44 2.20 3.40 11.53
CA ALA A 44 2.47 4.38 12.59
C ALA A 44 2.35 5.84 12.10
N HIS A 45 2.18 6.08 10.80
CA HIS A 45 2.07 7.43 10.26
C HIS A 45 0.62 7.93 10.35
N PRO A 46 0.33 9.01 11.12
CA PRO A 46 -1.05 9.44 11.37
C PRO A 46 -1.76 9.91 10.10
N GLY A 47 -1.04 10.54 9.16
CA GLY A 47 -1.60 10.91 7.87
C GLY A 47 -1.95 9.69 7.01
N TRP A 48 -1.19 8.61 7.12
CA TRP A 48 -1.46 7.39 6.36
C TRP A 48 -2.68 6.66 6.92
N LEU A 49 -2.79 6.58 8.25
CA LEU A 49 -3.98 6.03 8.90
C LEU A 49 -5.26 6.77 8.52
N GLN A 50 -5.22 8.11 8.41
CA GLN A 50 -6.36 8.90 7.96
C GLN A 50 -6.74 8.63 6.50
N GLU A 51 -5.76 8.41 5.63
CA GLU A 51 -6.02 8.02 4.24
C GLU A 51 -6.63 6.61 4.15
N LEU A 52 -6.11 5.67 4.94
CA LEU A 52 -6.67 4.32 5.06
C LEU A 52 -8.13 4.34 5.53
N GLU A 53 -8.47 5.14 6.56
CA GLU A 53 -9.84 5.26 7.05
C GLU A 53 -10.80 5.92 6.05
N ARG A 54 -10.28 6.78 5.16
CA ARG A 54 -11.09 7.51 4.17
C ARG A 54 -11.30 6.71 2.88
N ASP A 55 -10.27 6.00 2.43
CA ASP A 55 -10.19 5.47 1.06
C ASP A 55 -10.28 3.93 0.96
N LEU A 56 -10.35 3.20 2.09
CA LEU A 56 -10.62 1.75 2.15
C LEU A 56 -11.99 1.47 2.77
#